data_AF-M1JKK3-F1
#
_entry.id   AF-M1JKK3-F1
#
_cell.length_a   1.000
_cell.length_b   1.000
_cell.length_c   1.000
_cell.angle_alpha   90.00
_cell.angle_beta   90.00
_cell.angle_gamma   90.00
#
_symmetry.space_group_name_H-M   'P 1'
#
loop_
_entity.id
_entity.type
_entity.pdbx_description
1 polymer ?
#
loop_
_entity_poly.entity_id
_entity_poly.type
_entity_poly.pdbx_seq_one_letter_code
_entity_poly.pdbx_strand_id
1 'polypeptide(L)'
;MGEHSFSLQFNPLQRIRTVKDYEREIEELRNENFEIKHQLSHYKASSTGNIQEDIQKLLLDSKRSIDILEGENEELSRRIEGMEEMAARLRKEKEDAEAKLGSSLQEYLNKISMLEEENGRLLKHLENVNGVNAKLREENGMLSECFNRSKNAIDEHKSLIEKMGHEKEEKAQIEKELLSYKNALLNSNKEKDQIAYERERERNEYSSKISHLQGIVRNLEEKVSLKEAEMNRMREHHKGMEKEYEEMYRQKQSNELYLKEVSENYMRETREKQELALGNEELRREVEQLKASRSELKRRLEVCENEKRALSYKMSLDGGSSEAHKMRAEIERMRRERSELVEEMERQKKKCVDHMSDLERSKDLEMFLKDVLQEKGRECDRRLGEVEKMAYGIDAKIDLARKMLGERGVKEKMDQEVDALRQEVKDLRSKEEEYKKMVGIAEDNKRFLKTLGVDPSGPLDEIVRRLKGSYKDLSRRLRVVDKEANEAMSFAENNKDAMHRRTMEFLEDFNKEFSIARKDLEACKRYLEKKGRENKELKASNQALERRFNECRRNEERIRDLYSAMADRLRKKDEMISRLEMRMGTKL
;
A
#
# COMPACT_ATOMS: atom_id res chain seq x y z
N MET A 1 -101.78 -52.28 104.15
CA MET A 1 -100.68 -52.73 105.04
C MET A 1 -100.17 -51.49 105.77
N GLY A 2 -100.20 -51.35 107.10
CA GLY A 2 -100.64 -52.25 108.19
C GLY A 2 -101.44 -51.52 109.28
N GLU A 3 -101.60 -52.12 110.47
CA GLU A 3 -102.68 -51.85 111.46
C GLU A 3 -102.19 -51.41 112.87
N HIS A 4 -103.14 -51.20 113.82
CA HIS A 4 -103.14 -51.44 115.31
C HIS A 4 -103.60 -50.22 116.20
N SER A 5 -104.03 -50.35 117.48
CA SER A 5 -105.28 -50.95 118.07
C SER A 5 -105.37 -50.78 119.65
N PHE A 6 -106.52 -51.13 120.31
CA PHE A 6 -106.81 -51.37 121.80
C PHE A 6 -106.94 -50.18 122.82
N SER A 7 -107.63 -50.20 124.01
CA SER A 7 -108.40 -51.21 124.85
C SER A 7 -109.47 -50.61 125.85
N LEU A 8 -110.13 -51.44 126.72
CA LEU A 8 -111.37 -51.24 127.55
C LEU A 8 -111.33 -52.03 128.93
N GLN A 9 -112.13 -51.74 130.01
CA GLN A 9 -112.73 -52.74 131.00
C GLN A 9 -113.60 -52.23 132.22
N PHE A 10 -114.29 -53.15 132.96
CA PHE A 10 -115.37 -52.99 134.00
C PHE A 10 -115.55 -54.26 134.95
N ASN A 11 -116.10 -54.21 136.21
CA ASN A 11 -116.82 -55.32 136.99
C ASN A 11 -117.20 -54.98 138.52
N PRO A 12 -117.77 -55.85 139.43
CA PRO A 12 -119.13 -56.48 139.56
C PRO A 12 -119.81 -56.47 141.00
N LEU A 13 -120.86 -57.31 141.27
CA LEU A 13 -121.83 -57.33 142.42
C LEU A 13 -121.63 -58.40 143.54
N GLN A 14 -122.16 -58.16 144.78
CA GLN A 14 -122.61 -59.12 145.85
C GLN A 14 -123.17 -58.33 147.09
N ARG A 15 -123.99 -58.82 148.08
CA ARG A 15 -124.94 -59.96 148.27
C ARG A 15 -125.91 -59.68 149.48
N ILE A 16 -126.64 -60.68 150.02
CA ILE A 16 -127.74 -60.56 151.04
C ILE A 16 -127.33 -61.08 152.45
N ARG A 17 -127.91 -60.51 153.54
CA ARG A 17 -127.52 -60.63 154.96
C ARG A 17 -128.51 -61.40 155.88
N THR A 18 -128.05 -61.89 157.04
CA THR A 18 -128.85 -62.64 158.05
C THR A 18 -129.34 -61.77 159.22
N VAL A 19 -130.17 -62.28 160.14
CA VAL A 19 -130.73 -61.47 161.27
C VAL A 19 -129.64 -60.83 162.15
N LYS A 20 -128.58 -61.57 162.50
CA LYS A 20 -127.43 -61.00 163.25
C LYS A 20 -126.58 -60.04 162.42
N ASP A 21 -126.69 -60.09 161.10
CA ASP A 21 -126.06 -59.11 160.23
C ASP A 21 -126.94 -57.87 160.07
N TYR A 22 -128.26 -58.00 160.08
CA TYR A 22 -129.19 -56.86 160.14
C TYR A 22 -129.13 -56.14 161.49
N GLU A 23 -128.93 -56.86 162.62
CA GLU A 23 -128.68 -56.21 163.92
C GLU A 23 -127.40 -55.38 163.88
N ARG A 24 -126.31 -55.94 163.31
CA ARG A 24 -125.04 -55.24 163.11
C ARG A 24 -125.15 -54.07 162.13
N GLU A 25 -125.94 -54.22 161.07
CA GLU A 25 -126.22 -53.19 160.08
C GLU A 25 -127.12 -52.09 160.64
N ILE A 26 -128.03 -52.39 161.57
CA ILE A 26 -128.80 -51.38 162.31
C ILE A 26 -127.88 -50.58 163.25
N GLU A 27 -126.82 -51.20 163.79
CA GLU A 27 -125.77 -50.53 164.56
C GLU A 27 -124.88 -49.64 163.66
N GLU A 28 -124.42 -50.16 162.51
CA GLU A 28 -123.63 -49.42 161.51
C GLU A 28 -124.45 -48.26 160.89
N LEU A 29 -125.66 -48.53 160.42
CA LEU A 29 -126.58 -47.52 159.89
C LEU A 29 -126.99 -46.49 160.93
N ARG A 30 -126.96 -46.80 162.24
CA ARG A 30 -127.15 -45.80 163.30
C ARG A 30 -125.99 -44.81 163.36
N ASN A 31 -124.76 -45.30 163.22
CA ASN A 31 -123.57 -44.45 163.18
C ASN A 31 -123.51 -43.64 161.89
N GLU A 32 -123.78 -44.23 160.72
CA GLU A 32 -123.94 -43.48 159.46
C GLU A 32 -125.11 -42.48 159.53
N ASN A 33 -126.24 -42.81 160.17
CA ASN A 33 -127.32 -41.84 160.38
C ASN A 33 -126.85 -40.67 161.25
N PHE A 34 -125.98 -40.91 162.22
CA PHE A 34 -125.44 -39.88 163.10
C PHE A 34 -124.53 -38.93 162.31
N GLU A 35 -123.64 -39.47 161.47
CA GLU A 35 -122.70 -38.72 160.66
C GLU A 35 -123.38 -37.97 159.50
N ILE A 36 -124.33 -38.61 158.82
CA ILE A 36 -125.18 -37.96 157.79
C ILE A 36 -126.12 -36.92 158.43
N LYS A 37 -126.65 -37.13 159.65
CA LYS A 37 -127.36 -36.07 160.39
C LYS A 37 -126.44 -34.91 160.75
N HIS A 38 -125.17 -35.16 161.05
CA HIS A 38 -124.21 -34.10 161.34
C HIS A 38 -123.88 -33.27 160.09
N GLN A 39 -123.81 -33.89 158.91
CA GLN A 39 -123.62 -33.16 157.65
C GLN A 39 -124.90 -32.44 157.19
N LEU A 40 -126.08 -33.06 157.37
CA LEU A 40 -127.37 -32.43 157.09
C LEU A 40 -127.72 -31.31 158.07
N SER A 41 -127.23 -31.34 159.32
CA SER A 41 -127.42 -30.22 160.25
C SER A 41 -126.68 -28.98 159.77
N HIS A 42 -125.46 -29.14 159.23
CA HIS A 42 -124.73 -28.04 158.57
C HIS A 42 -125.49 -27.50 157.35
N TYR A 43 -125.87 -28.36 156.40
CA TYR A 43 -126.52 -27.89 155.17
C TYR A 43 -127.96 -27.39 155.35
N LYS A 44 -128.70 -27.86 156.37
CA LYS A 44 -130.01 -27.28 156.70
C LYS A 44 -129.91 -26.00 157.53
N ALA A 45 -128.87 -25.83 158.35
CA ALA A 45 -128.64 -24.57 159.07
C ALA A 45 -128.18 -23.42 158.13
N SER A 46 -127.60 -23.73 156.97
CA SER A 46 -127.24 -22.75 155.93
C SER A 46 -128.28 -22.61 154.80
N SER A 47 -129.46 -23.23 154.92
CA SER A 47 -130.47 -23.24 153.84
C SER A 47 -131.55 -22.18 154.02
N THR A 48 -131.34 -21.01 153.40
CA THR A 48 -132.39 -20.05 153.05
C THR A 48 -132.05 -19.33 151.73
N GLY A 49 -132.69 -19.71 150.61
CA GLY A 49 -132.74 -18.90 149.38
C GLY A 49 -132.30 -19.57 148.06
N ASN A 50 -133.28 -19.94 147.23
CA ASN A 50 -133.23 -20.07 145.75
C ASN A 50 -131.94 -20.53 145.02
N ILE A 51 -131.66 -21.84 145.08
CA ILE A 51 -130.70 -22.52 144.17
C ILE A 51 -131.09 -22.45 142.68
N GLN A 52 -132.35 -22.12 142.35
CA GLN A 52 -132.89 -22.19 141.00
C GLN A 52 -132.48 -21.00 140.10
N GLU A 53 -132.13 -19.84 140.66
CA GLU A 53 -131.68 -18.67 139.88
C GLU A 53 -130.24 -18.83 139.37
N ASP A 54 -129.33 -19.41 140.18
CA ASP A 54 -127.92 -19.59 139.80
C ASP A 54 -127.74 -20.55 138.62
N ILE A 55 -128.56 -21.61 138.52
CA ILE A 55 -128.51 -22.56 137.39
C ILE A 55 -128.94 -21.90 136.08
N GLN A 56 -129.98 -21.05 136.09
CA GLN A 56 -130.40 -20.31 134.89
C GLN A 56 -129.33 -19.32 134.43
N LYS A 57 -128.64 -18.67 135.36
CA LYS A 57 -127.57 -17.71 135.08
C LYS A 57 -126.40 -18.36 134.34
N LEU A 58 -125.95 -19.53 134.82
CA LEU A 58 -124.83 -20.28 134.23
C LEU A 58 -125.11 -20.77 132.79
N LEU A 59 -126.36 -21.15 132.51
CA LEU A 59 -126.79 -21.56 131.16
C LEU A 59 -126.84 -20.38 130.18
N LEU A 60 -127.24 -19.19 130.64
CA LEU A 60 -127.20 -17.97 129.83
C LEU A 60 -125.76 -17.58 129.48
N ASP A 61 -124.85 -17.57 130.46
CA ASP A 61 -123.44 -17.22 130.23
C ASP A 61 -122.75 -18.23 129.30
N SER A 62 -123.03 -19.54 129.44
CA SER A 62 -122.49 -20.57 128.55
C SER A 62 -122.96 -20.39 127.11
N LYS A 63 -124.25 -20.09 126.89
CA LYS A 63 -124.77 -19.81 125.55
C LYS A 63 -124.08 -18.57 124.95
N ARG A 64 -123.95 -17.51 125.73
CA ARG A 64 -123.28 -16.27 125.30
C ARG A 64 -121.82 -16.51 124.86
N SER A 65 -121.13 -17.42 125.55
CA SER A 65 -119.75 -17.80 125.22
C SER A 65 -119.66 -18.60 123.91
N ILE A 66 -120.64 -19.46 123.63
CA ILE A 66 -120.74 -20.19 122.35
C ILE A 66 -121.02 -19.22 121.19
N ASP A 67 -122.00 -18.33 121.34
CA ASP A 67 -122.37 -17.34 120.32
C ASP A 67 -121.15 -16.46 119.92
N ILE A 68 -120.25 -16.15 120.87
CA ILE A 68 -118.98 -15.42 120.61
C ILE A 68 -117.99 -16.29 119.82
N LEU A 69 -117.76 -17.54 120.24
CA LEU A 69 -116.80 -18.43 119.60
C LEU A 69 -117.22 -18.82 118.17
N GLU A 70 -118.52 -18.96 117.90
CA GLU A 70 -119.03 -19.17 116.54
C GLU A 70 -118.74 -17.94 115.65
N GLY A 71 -118.98 -16.73 116.16
CA GLY A 71 -118.67 -15.48 115.45
C GLY A 71 -117.18 -15.28 115.15
N GLU A 72 -116.29 -15.60 116.11
CA GLU A 72 -114.84 -15.57 115.91
C GLU A 72 -114.39 -16.58 114.85
N ASN A 73 -114.98 -17.78 114.84
CA ASN A 73 -114.66 -18.83 113.88
C ASN A 73 -115.13 -18.50 112.45
N GLU A 74 -116.29 -17.82 112.30
CA GLU A 74 -116.75 -17.26 111.03
C GLU A 74 -115.87 -16.10 110.53
N GLU A 75 -115.30 -15.26 111.41
CA GLU A 75 -114.32 -14.24 111.00
C GLU A 75 -112.99 -14.86 110.56
N LEU A 76 -112.50 -15.86 111.29
CA LEU A 76 -111.27 -16.58 110.93
C LEU A 76 -111.41 -17.33 109.60
N SER A 77 -112.55 -17.98 109.36
CA SER A 77 -112.83 -18.67 108.09
C SER A 77 -112.79 -17.69 106.89
N ARG A 78 -113.46 -16.53 107.01
CA ARG A 78 -113.42 -15.48 105.98
C ARG A 78 -112.01 -14.89 105.77
N ARG A 79 -111.19 -14.79 106.81
CA ARG A 79 -109.77 -14.39 106.67
C ARG A 79 -108.94 -15.43 105.92
N ILE A 80 -109.17 -16.72 106.16
CA ILE A 80 -108.47 -17.79 105.45
C ILE A 80 -108.84 -17.76 103.97
N GLU A 81 -110.13 -17.73 103.63
CA GLU A 81 -110.60 -17.61 102.23
C GLU A 81 -109.99 -16.39 101.51
N GLY A 82 -109.95 -15.22 102.17
CA GLY A 82 -109.33 -14.02 101.63
C GLY A 82 -107.81 -14.15 101.39
N MET A 83 -107.09 -14.88 102.26
CA MET A 83 -105.66 -15.18 102.06
C MET A 83 -105.43 -16.20 100.94
N GLU A 84 -106.30 -17.20 100.80
CA GLU A 84 -106.24 -18.19 99.72
C GLU A 84 -106.49 -17.54 98.35
N GLU A 85 -107.48 -16.64 98.24
CA GLU A 85 -107.66 -15.82 97.03
C GLU A 85 -106.42 -14.98 96.70
N MET A 86 -105.82 -14.33 97.71
CA MET A 86 -104.61 -13.51 97.51
C MET A 86 -103.43 -14.35 97.02
N ALA A 87 -103.23 -15.53 97.60
CA ALA A 87 -102.20 -16.48 97.18
C ALA A 87 -102.44 -17.00 95.75
N ALA A 88 -103.70 -17.25 95.37
CA ALA A 88 -104.05 -17.63 94.00
C ALA A 88 -103.76 -16.51 92.99
N ARG A 89 -104.10 -15.26 93.31
CA ARG A 89 -103.77 -14.09 92.47
C ARG A 89 -102.27 -13.92 92.28
N LEU A 90 -101.48 -13.98 93.36
CA LEU A 90 -100.02 -13.85 93.30
C LEU A 90 -99.34 -14.98 92.49
N ARG A 91 -99.83 -16.22 92.56
CA ARG A 91 -99.34 -17.31 91.69
C ARG A 91 -99.60 -17.00 90.22
N LYS A 92 -100.82 -16.57 89.88
CA LYS A 92 -101.18 -16.21 88.51
C LYS A 92 -100.36 -15.02 87.98
N GLU A 93 -100.17 -13.98 88.78
CA GLU A 93 -99.31 -12.84 88.42
C GLU A 93 -97.86 -13.26 88.19
N LYS A 94 -97.34 -14.21 88.98
CA LYS A 94 -96.01 -14.79 88.77
C LYS A 94 -95.93 -15.59 87.46
N GLU A 95 -96.91 -16.46 87.20
CA GLU A 95 -96.99 -17.25 85.96
C GLU A 95 -97.09 -16.34 84.71
N ASP A 96 -97.94 -15.30 84.76
CA ASP A 96 -98.07 -14.30 83.70
C ASP A 96 -96.75 -13.50 83.49
N ALA A 97 -95.98 -13.26 84.54
CA ALA A 97 -94.68 -12.59 84.46
C ALA A 97 -93.58 -13.52 83.89
N GLU A 98 -93.53 -14.77 84.32
CA GLU A 98 -92.60 -15.79 83.80
C GLU A 98 -92.86 -16.07 82.31
N ALA A 99 -94.12 -16.16 81.90
CA ALA A 99 -94.51 -16.32 80.50
C ALA A 99 -94.07 -15.14 79.62
N LYS A 100 -94.25 -13.89 80.10
CA LYS A 100 -93.77 -12.68 79.39
C LYS A 100 -92.24 -12.67 79.25
N LEU A 101 -91.52 -12.98 80.33
CA LEU A 101 -90.06 -13.07 80.31
C LEU A 101 -89.56 -14.15 79.34
N GLY A 102 -90.21 -15.31 79.30
CA GLY A 102 -89.92 -16.38 78.33
C GLY A 102 -90.12 -15.92 76.88
N SER A 103 -91.22 -15.22 76.59
CA SER A 103 -91.48 -14.66 75.25
C SER A 103 -90.41 -13.65 74.83
N SER A 104 -90.09 -12.69 75.70
CA SER A 104 -89.05 -11.68 75.40
C SER A 104 -87.66 -12.31 75.26
N LEU A 105 -87.31 -13.32 76.06
CA LEU A 105 -86.05 -14.05 75.90
C LEU A 105 -85.97 -14.74 74.53
N GLN A 106 -87.05 -15.38 74.09
CA GLN A 106 -87.11 -16.03 72.78
C GLN A 106 -87.00 -15.02 71.64
N GLU A 107 -87.62 -13.85 71.75
CA GLU A 107 -87.46 -12.75 70.78
C GLU A 107 -85.99 -12.28 70.68
N TYR A 108 -85.30 -12.11 71.81
CA TYR A 108 -83.88 -11.74 71.83
C TYR A 108 -82.98 -12.84 71.24
N LEU A 109 -83.24 -14.12 71.55
CA LEU A 109 -82.49 -15.25 70.97
C LEU A 109 -82.69 -15.34 69.45
N ASN A 110 -83.92 -15.18 68.97
CA ASN A 110 -84.21 -15.12 67.53
C ASN A 110 -83.48 -13.94 66.86
N LYS A 111 -83.42 -12.77 67.53
CA LYS A 111 -82.71 -11.59 67.03
C LYS A 111 -81.19 -11.78 67.01
N ILE A 112 -80.61 -12.43 68.01
CA ILE A 112 -79.18 -12.79 68.03
C ILE A 112 -78.85 -13.71 66.86
N SER A 113 -79.64 -14.78 66.65
CA SER A 113 -79.46 -15.72 65.54
C SER A 113 -79.47 -15.02 64.17
N MET A 114 -80.44 -14.12 63.92
CA MET A 114 -80.47 -13.34 62.68
C MET A 114 -79.23 -12.42 62.50
N LEU A 115 -78.70 -11.86 63.59
CA LEU A 115 -77.49 -11.03 63.54
C LEU A 115 -76.22 -11.86 63.32
N GLU A 116 -76.15 -13.08 63.86
CA GLU A 116 -75.06 -14.03 63.62
C GLU A 116 -75.05 -14.52 62.15
N GLU A 117 -76.21 -14.83 61.58
CA GLU A 117 -76.33 -15.12 60.14
C GLU A 117 -75.85 -13.95 59.28
N GLU A 118 -76.28 -12.74 59.58
CA GLU A 118 -75.93 -11.55 58.80
C GLU A 118 -74.43 -11.21 58.93
N ASN A 119 -73.86 -11.34 60.13
CA ASN A 119 -72.40 -11.25 60.33
C ASN A 119 -71.65 -12.29 59.51
N GLY A 120 -72.15 -13.53 59.44
CA GLY A 120 -71.59 -14.59 58.59
C GLY A 120 -71.66 -14.28 57.09
N ARG A 121 -72.72 -13.61 56.63
CA ARG A 121 -72.83 -13.12 55.23
C ARG A 121 -71.86 -11.97 54.96
N LEU A 122 -71.76 -11.01 55.87
CA LEU A 122 -70.86 -9.86 55.76
C LEU A 122 -69.38 -10.28 55.75
N LEU A 123 -68.99 -11.25 56.59
CA LEU A 123 -67.64 -11.82 56.58
C LEU A 123 -67.31 -12.47 55.23
N LYS A 124 -68.19 -13.32 54.69
CA LYS A 124 -68.01 -13.90 53.35
C LYS A 124 -67.93 -12.84 52.25
N HIS A 125 -68.69 -11.74 52.38
CA HIS A 125 -68.61 -10.64 51.43
C HIS A 125 -67.25 -9.92 51.51
N LEU A 126 -66.74 -9.64 52.72
CA LEU A 126 -65.41 -9.06 52.93
C LEU A 126 -64.28 -9.97 52.41
N GLU A 127 -64.35 -11.28 52.63
CA GLU A 127 -63.40 -12.26 52.07
C GLU A 127 -63.37 -12.21 50.54
N ASN A 128 -64.55 -12.19 49.90
CA ASN A 128 -64.67 -12.07 48.45
C ASN A 128 -64.08 -10.74 47.93
N VAL A 129 -64.40 -9.61 48.57
CA VAL A 129 -63.86 -8.28 48.21
C VAL A 129 -62.34 -8.23 48.39
N ASN A 130 -61.80 -8.85 49.44
CA ASN A 130 -60.35 -8.96 49.65
C ASN A 130 -59.69 -9.83 48.57
N GLY A 131 -60.33 -10.93 48.15
CA GLY A 131 -59.87 -11.75 47.03
C GLY A 131 -59.86 -11.00 45.69
N VAL A 132 -60.85 -10.16 45.43
CA VAL A 132 -60.87 -9.26 44.25
C VAL A 132 -59.77 -8.20 44.33
N ASN A 133 -59.59 -7.57 45.50
CA ASN A 133 -58.51 -6.60 45.72
C ASN A 133 -57.11 -7.21 45.54
N ALA A 134 -56.91 -8.47 45.94
CA ALA A 134 -55.65 -9.17 45.71
C ALA A 134 -55.35 -9.33 44.21
N LYS A 135 -56.35 -9.79 43.43
CA LYS A 135 -56.23 -9.91 41.96
C LYS A 135 -55.96 -8.56 41.29
N LEU A 136 -56.69 -7.51 41.67
CA LEU A 136 -56.48 -6.16 41.12
C LEU A 136 -55.08 -5.60 41.42
N ARG A 137 -54.44 -5.99 42.54
CA ARG A 137 -53.05 -5.63 42.83
C ARG A 137 -52.06 -6.38 41.94
N GLU A 138 -52.29 -7.66 41.70
CA GLU A 138 -51.48 -8.50 40.80
C GLU A 138 -51.57 -8.02 39.34
N GLU A 139 -52.79 -7.75 38.86
CA GLU A 139 -53.05 -7.19 37.53
C GLU A 139 -52.40 -5.82 37.34
N ASN A 140 -52.48 -4.92 38.34
CA ASN A 140 -51.76 -3.64 38.31
C ASN A 140 -50.23 -3.81 38.29
N GLY A 141 -49.70 -4.84 38.96
CA GLY A 141 -48.29 -5.20 38.89
C GLY A 141 -47.88 -5.57 37.46
N MET A 142 -48.62 -6.48 36.83
CA MET A 142 -48.36 -6.87 35.43
C MET A 142 -48.54 -5.71 34.44
N LEU A 143 -49.54 -4.84 34.64
CA LEU A 143 -49.73 -3.63 33.84
C LEU A 143 -48.55 -2.67 33.96
N SER A 144 -48.00 -2.49 35.17
CA SER A 144 -46.80 -1.67 35.41
C SER A 144 -45.56 -2.25 34.71
N GLU A 145 -45.37 -3.58 34.75
CA GLU A 145 -44.32 -4.23 33.98
C GLU A 145 -44.48 -4.05 32.47
N CYS A 146 -45.70 -4.26 31.93
CA CYS A 146 -45.99 -4.05 30.51
C CYS A 146 -45.75 -2.59 30.09
N PHE A 147 -46.13 -1.62 30.92
CA PHE A 147 -45.85 -0.21 30.68
C PHE A 147 -44.34 0.07 30.64
N ASN A 148 -43.56 -0.47 31.58
CA ASN A 148 -42.10 -0.31 31.60
C ASN A 148 -41.43 -0.97 30.38
N ARG A 149 -41.87 -2.17 29.96
CA ARG A 149 -41.38 -2.84 28.73
C ARG A 149 -41.69 -2.01 27.48
N SER A 150 -42.92 -1.49 27.38
CA SER A 150 -43.35 -0.61 26.27
C SER A 150 -42.54 0.69 26.22
N LYS A 151 -42.31 1.33 27.37
CA LYS A 151 -41.48 2.53 27.49
C LYS A 151 -40.04 2.29 27.03
N ASN A 152 -39.42 1.20 27.48
CA ASN A 152 -38.06 0.83 27.06
C ASN A 152 -37.97 0.62 25.55
N ALA A 153 -38.94 -0.11 24.95
CA ALA A 153 -39.00 -0.30 23.50
C ALA A 153 -39.18 1.02 22.73
N ILE A 154 -39.98 1.96 23.25
CA ILE A 154 -40.14 3.31 22.67
C ILE A 154 -38.81 4.07 22.70
N ASP A 155 -38.06 4.01 23.79
CA ASP A 155 -36.78 4.71 23.92
C ASP A 155 -35.67 4.06 23.05
N GLU A 156 -35.68 2.73 22.88
CA GLU A 156 -34.86 2.02 21.88
C GLU A 156 -35.21 2.46 20.45
N HIS A 157 -36.49 2.55 20.10
CA HIS A 157 -36.94 3.02 18.79
C HIS A 157 -36.52 4.47 18.51
N LYS A 158 -36.55 5.38 19.50
CA LYS A 158 -36.01 6.73 19.35
C LYS A 158 -34.51 6.72 19.01
N SER A 159 -33.71 5.93 19.73
CA SER A 159 -32.28 5.80 19.45
C SER A 159 -31.98 5.24 18.05
N LEU A 160 -32.82 4.33 17.55
CA LEU A 160 -32.72 3.83 16.17
C LEU A 160 -33.08 4.91 15.14
N ILE A 161 -34.08 5.75 15.41
CA ILE A 161 -34.47 6.87 14.53
C ILE A 161 -33.34 7.90 14.44
N GLU A 162 -32.69 8.25 15.55
CA GLU A 162 -31.53 9.16 15.57
C GLU A 162 -30.36 8.61 14.74
N LYS A 163 -30.03 7.32 14.89
CA LYS A 163 -29.00 6.64 14.08
C LYS A 163 -29.31 6.68 12.59
N MET A 164 -30.54 6.35 12.19
CA MET A 164 -30.98 6.47 10.79
C MET A 164 -30.94 7.92 10.27
N GLY A 165 -31.09 8.91 11.14
CA GLY A 165 -30.89 10.32 10.82
C GLY A 165 -29.44 10.60 10.42
N HIS A 166 -28.49 10.24 11.28
CA HIS A 166 -27.06 10.39 10.99
C HIS A 166 -26.59 9.60 9.76
N GLU A 167 -27.04 8.36 9.57
CA GLU A 167 -26.72 7.57 8.38
C GLU A 167 -27.23 8.22 7.08
N LYS A 168 -28.40 8.87 7.12
CA LYS A 168 -28.92 9.64 5.98
C LYS A 168 -28.10 10.89 5.68
N GLU A 169 -27.64 11.61 6.71
CA GLU A 169 -26.76 12.77 6.56
C GLU A 169 -25.39 12.37 5.98
N GLU A 170 -24.80 11.29 6.51
CA GLU A 170 -23.54 10.73 5.99
C GLU A 170 -23.68 10.27 4.53
N LYS A 171 -24.77 9.56 4.19
CA LYS A 171 -25.07 9.19 2.79
C LYS A 171 -25.18 10.41 1.88
N ALA A 172 -25.90 11.45 2.30
CA ALA A 172 -26.06 12.67 1.51
C ALA A 172 -24.72 13.44 1.33
N GLN A 173 -23.81 13.34 2.30
CA GLN A 173 -22.47 13.89 2.19
C GLN A 173 -21.60 13.08 1.21
N ILE A 174 -21.63 11.74 1.29
CA ILE A 174 -20.94 10.84 0.35
C ILE A 174 -21.45 11.06 -1.09
N GLU A 175 -22.76 11.26 -1.30
CA GLU A 175 -23.33 11.56 -2.62
C GLU A 175 -22.82 12.89 -3.20
N LYS A 176 -22.68 13.94 -2.37
CA LYS A 176 -22.07 15.22 -2.78
C LYS A 176 -20.60 15.06 -3.16
N GLU A 177 -19.84 14.29 -2.40
CA GLU A 177 -18.42 14.03 -2.67
C GLU A 177 -18.26 13.22 -3.97
N LEU A 178 -19.07 12.17 -4.18
CA LEU A 178 -19.10 11.42 -5.44
C LEU A 178 -19.43 12.30 -6.66
N LEU A 179 -20.37 13.23 -6.53
CA LEU A 179 -20.68 14.19 -7.60
C LEU A 179 -19.51 15.14 -7.88
N SER A 180 -18.81 15.60 -6.84
CA SER A 180 -17.59 16.40 -6.97
C SER A 180 -16.48 15.63 -7.71
N TYR A 181 -16.19 14.39 -7.30
CA TYR A 181 -15.21 13.53 -7.99
C TYR A 181 -15.60 13.28 -9.44
N LYS A 182 -16.88 13.01 -9.73
CA LYS A 182 -17.38 12.82 -11.10
C LYS A 182 -17.12 14.06 -11.98
N ASN A 183 -17.34 15.26 -11.46
CA ASN A 183 -17.09 16.52 -12.17
C ASN A 183 -15.59 16.76 -12.39
N ALA A 184 -14.75 16.51 -11.38
CA ALA A 184 -13.29 16.62 -11.50
C ALA A 184 -12.72 15.66 -12.57
N LEU A 185 -13.23 14.42 -12.61
CA LEU A 185 -12.82 13.40 -13.58
C LEU A 185 -13.25 13.78 -15.01
N LEU A 186 -14.44 14.38 -15.16
CA LEU A 186 -14.95 14.86 -16.45
C LEU A 186 -14.16 16.09 -16.97
N ASN A 187 -13.70 16.97 -16.08
CA ASN A 187 -12.79 18.07 -16.43
C ASN A 187 -11.39 17.55 -16.83
N SER A 188 -10.81 16.62 -16.05
CA SER A 188 -9.51 16.03 -16.37
C SER A 188 -9.51 15.29 -17.72
N ASN A 189 -10.63 14.68 -18.11
CA ASN A 189 -10.76 14.09 -19.44
C ASN A 189 -10.78 15.15 -20.56
N LYS A 190 -11.50 16.26 -20.38
CA LYS A 190 -11.47 17.39 -21.35
C LYS A 190 -10.06 17.96 -21.53
N GLU A 191 -9.31 18.12 -20.43
CA GLU A 191 -7.91 18.57 -20.48
C GLU A 191 -7.02 17.58 -21.25
N LYS A 192 -7.20 16.27 -21.04
CA LYS A 192 -6.48 15.24 -21.81
C LYS A 192 -6.81 15.27 -23.29
N ASP A 193 -8.08 15.42 -23.65
CA ASP A 193 -8.53 15.50 -25.04
C ASP A 193 -7.95 16.74 -25.73
N GLN A 194 -7.88 17.88 -25.02
CA GLN A 194 -7.26 19.10 -25.52
C GLN A 194 -5.74 18.95 -25.69
N ILE A 195 -5.03 18.37 -24.72
CA ILE A 195 -3.59 18.08 -24.83
C ILE A 195 -3.31 17.11 -25.98
N ALA A 196 -4.17 16.12 -26.21
CA ALA A 196 -4.05 15.20 -27.34
C ALA A 196 -4.21 15.92 -28.68
N TYR A 197 -5.19 16.82 -28.80
CA TYR A 197 -5.39 17.65 -29.98
C TYR A 197 -4.21 18.60 -30.26
N GLU A 198 -3.68 19.26 -29.23
CA GLU A 198 -2.52 20.14 -29.34
C GLU A 198 -1.26 19.38 -29.79
N ARG A 199 -1.00 18.19 -29.21
CA ARG A 199 0.10 17.31 -29.64
C ARG A 199 -0.03 16.79 -31.07
N GLU A 200 -1.25 16.48 -31.50
CA GLU A 200 -1.50 16.03 -32.87
C GLU A 200 -1.29 17.19 -33.86
N ARG A 201 -1.69 18.42 -33.49
CA ARG A 201 -1.39 19.62 -34.25
C ARG A 201 0.12 19.86 -34.36
N GLU A 202 0.85 19.86 -33.24
CA GLU A 202 2.31 20.02 -33.24
C GLU A 202 3.00 18.96 -34.12
N ARG A 203 2.59 17.70 -34.00
CA ARG A 203 3.09 16.59 -34.84
C ARG A 203 2.91 16.88 -36.32
N ASN A 204 1.75 17.40 -36.73
CA ASN A 204 1.49 17.76 -38.13
C ASN A 204 2.31 18.97 -38.60
N GLU A 205 2.55 19.96 -37.74
CA GLU A 205 3.46 21.08 -38.03
C GLU A 205 4.92 20.61 -38.18
N TYR A 206 5.40 19.70 -37.32
CA TYR A 206 6.73 19.10 -37.45
C TYR A 206 6.87 18.19 -38.68
N SER A 207 5.85 17.38 -38.99
CA SER A 207 5.82 16.54 -40.20
C SER A 207 5.93 17.38 -41.48
N SER A 208 5.22 18.51 -41.52
CA SER A 208 5.28 19.48 -42.62
C SER A 208 6.67 20.10 -42.77
N LYS A 209 7.32 20.50 -41.66
CA LYS A 209 8.69 21.01 -41.65
C LYS A 209 9.71 19.96 -42.13
N ILE A 210 9.58 18.70 -41.69
CA ILE A 210 10.43 17.59 -42.12
C ILE A 210 10.30 17.35 -43.63
N SER A 211 9.07 17.32 -44.15
CA SER A 211 8.81 17.15 -45.59
C SER A 211 9.43 18.29 -46.43
N HIS A 212 9.36 19.53 -45.94
CA HIS A 212 9.99 20.68 -46.58
C HIS A 212 11.53 20.57 -46.58
N LEU A 213 12.14 20.23 -45.45
CA LEU A 213 13.60 20.02 -45.35
C LEU A 213 14.08 18.86 -46.24
N GLN A 214 13.32 17.76 -46.33
CA GLN A 214 13.61 16.65 -47.26
C GLN A 214 13.51 17.05 -48.75
N GLY A 215 12.73 18.09 -49.07
CA GLY A 215 12.73 18.70 -50.41
C GLY A 215 13.99 19.53 -50.65
N ILE A 216 14.42 20.33 -49.67
CA ILE A 216 15.66 21.12 -49.76
C ILE A 216 16.89 20.20 -49.88
N VAL A 217 16.97 19.13 -49.08
CA VAL A 217 18.08 18.17 -49.14
C VAL A 217 18.20 17.54 -50.52
N ARG A 218 17.10 17.02 -51.10
CA ARG A 218 17.11 16.49 -52.47
C ARG A 218 17.59 17.50 -53.51
N ASN A 219 17.12 18.75 -53.45
CA ASN A 219 17.57 19.82 -54.33
C ASN A 219 19.07 20.16 -54.17
N LEU A 220 19.66 19.91 -53.00
CA LEU A 220 21.10 20.07 -52.76
C LEU A 220 21.89 18.86 -53.26
N GLU A 221 21.41 17.64 -53.03
CA GLU A 221 21.99 16.39 -53.55
C GLU A 221 22.07 16.41 -55.08
N GLU A 222 21.00 16.84 -55.77
CA GLU A 222 20.98 17.03 -57.23
C GLU A 222 22.04 18.05 -57.70
N LYS A 223 22.18 19.18 -56.99
CA LYS A 223 23.19 20.20 -57.31
C LYS A 223 24.62 19.71 -57.09
N VAL A 224 24.87 18.92 -56.04
CA VAL A 224 26.17 18.29 -55.79
C VAL A 224 26.49 17.30 -56.90
N SER A 225 25.57 16.40 -57.24
CA SER A 225 25.73 15.42 -58.34
C SER A 225 26.05 16.09 -59.68
N LEU A 226 25.34 17.17 -60.03
CA LEU A 226 25.64 17.98 -61.22
C LEU A 226 27.05 18.59 -61.19
N LYS A 227 27.49 19.10 -60.03
CA LYS A 227 28.83 19.68 -59.86
C LYS A 227 29.94 18.63 -59.85
N GLU A 228 29.69 17.43 -59.35
CA GLU A 228 30.61 16.29 -59.45
C GLU A 228 30.77 15.83 -60.90
N ALA A 229 29.67 15.76 -61.66
CA ALA A 229 29.72 15.45 -63.10
C ALA A 229 30.49 16.51 -63.90
N GLU A 230 30.31 17.79 -63.60
CA GLU A 230 31.07 18.90 -64.19
C GLU A 230 32.57 18.82 -63.83
N MET A 231 32.90 18.57 -62.55
CA MET A 231 34.26 18.35 -62.08
C MET A 231 34.94 17.17 -62.78
N ASN A 232 34.23 16.07 -63.02
CA ASN A 232 34.77 14.91 -63.70
C ASN A 232 35.07 15.21 -65.18
N ARG A 233 34.16 15.89 -65.90
CA ARG A 233 34.42 16.37 -67.28
C ARG A 233 35.65 17.29 -67.35
N MET A 234 35.82 18.20 -66.38
CA MET A 234 36.99 19.07 -66.32
C MET A 234 38.30 18.28 -66.08
N ARG A 235 38.28 17.24 -65.24
CA ARG A 235 39.44 16.34 -65.06
C ARG A 235 39.78 15.55 -66.32
N GLU A 236 38.77 15.06 -67.04
CA GLU A 236 38.96 14.35 -68.32
C GLU A 236 39.55 15.27 -69.39
N HIS A 237 39.02 16.50 -69.52
CA HIS A 237 39.56 17.52 -70.41
C HIS A 237 41.00 17.88 -70.04
N HIS A 238 41.32 18.03 -68.76
CA HIS A 238 42.69 18.33 -68.32
C HIS A 238 43.67 17.20 -68.68
N LYS A 239 43.29 15.94 -68.47
CA LYS A 239 44.07 14.76 -68.90
C LYS A 239 44.22 14.67 -70.42
N GLY A 240 43.26 15.19 -71.19
CA GLY A 240 43.37 15.36 -72.63
C GLY A 240 44.49 16.33 -72.98
N MET A 241 44.43 17.56 -72.45
CA MET A 241 45.46 18.59 -72.66
C MET A 241 46.85 18.17 -72.19
N GLU A 242 46.96 17.42 -71.08
CA GLU A 242 48.25 16.88 -70.61
C GLU A 242 48.89 15.95 -71.65
N LYS A 243 48.09 15.05 -72.26
CA LYS A 243 48.58 14.15 -73.32
C LYS A 243 48.97 14.90 -74.58
N GLU A 244 48.18 15.88 -75.01
CA GLU A 244 48.50 16.75 -76.15
C GLU A 244 49.80 17.53 -75.91
N TYR A 245 50.01 18.02 -74.68
CA TYR A 245 51.23 18.72 -74.29
C TYR A 245 52.45 17.79 -74.27
N GLU A 246 52.31 16.56 -73.73
CA GLU A 246 53.36 15.54 -73.82
C GLU A 246 53.71 15.19 -75.27
N GLU A 247 52.72 15.03 -76.14
CA GLU A 247 52.91 14.70 -77.55
C GLU A 247 53.63 15.84 -78.29
N MET A 248 53.19 17.09 -78.09
CA MET A 248 53.87 18.30 -78.55
C MET A 248 55.33 18.38 -78.06
N TYR A 249 55.58 17.99 -76.80
CA TYR A 249 56.94 17.98 -76.24
C TYR A 249 57.83 16.90 -76.89
N ARG A 250 57.31 15.68 -77.09
CA ARG A 250 58.01 14.61 -77.82
C ARG A 250 58.28 15.00 -79.28
N GLN A 251 57.29 15.62 -79.95
CA GLN A 251 57.45 16.11 -81.32
C GLN A 251 58.52 17.20 -81.40
N LYS A 252 58.56 18.13 -80.44
CA LYS A 252 59.62 19.14 -80.33
C LYS A 252 61.01 18.51 -80.18
N GLN A 253 61.16 17.50 -79.32
CA GLN A 253 62.43 16.77 -79.16
C GLN A 253 62.85 16.05 -80.46
N SER A 254 61.90 15.40 -81.15
CA SER A 254 62.15 14.75 -82.44
C SER A 254 62.61 15.77 -83.50
N ASN A 255 61.92 16.91 -83.60
CA ASN A 255 62.28 17.99 -84.52
C ASN A 255 63.67 18.60 -84.18
N GLU A 256 64.04 18.69 -82.90
CA GLU A 256 65.36 19.17 -82.50
C GLU A 256 66.48 18.19 -82.90
N LEU A 257 66.25 16.89 -82.78
CA LEU A 257 67.18 15.85 -83.27
C LEU A 257 67.32 15.91 -84.78
N TYR A 258 66.21 16.00 -85.52
CA TYR A 258 66.21 16.15 -86.98
C TYR A 258 66.98 17.40 -87.44
N LEU A 259 66.78 18.54 -86.77
CA LEU A 259 67.53 19.78 -87.07
C LEU A 259 69.03 19.65 -86.80
N LYS A 260 69.43 18.91 -85.74
CA LYS A 260 70.85 18.60 -85.49
C LYS A 260 71.43 17.71 -86.58
N GLU A 261 70.74 16.65 -86.98
CA GLU A 261 71.16 15.75 -88.06
C GLU A 261 71.30 16.51 -89.40
N VAL A 262 70.34 17.35 -89.76
CA VAL A 262 70.40 18.20 -90.97
C VAL A 262 71.59 19.17 -90.90
N SER A 263 71.84 19.78 -89.74
CA SER A 263 73.00 20.67 -89.53
C SER A 263 74.34 19.93 -89.65
N GLU A 264 74.45 18.74 -89.06
CA GLU A 264 75.65 17.90 -89.17
C GLU A 264 75.90 17.42 -90.60
N ASN A 265 74.86 17.01 -91.31
CA ASN A 265 74.95 16.61 -92.72
C ASN A 265 75.35 17.81 -93.61
N TYR A 266 74.78 19.01 -93.39
CA TYR A 266 75.18 20.23 -94.09
C TYR A 266 76.65 20.60 -93.83
N MET A 267 77.11 20.49 -92.58
CA MET A 267 78.51 20.73 -92.22
C MET A 267 79.45 19.68 -92.83
N ARG A 268 79.03 18.41 -92.93
CA ARG A 268 79.78 17.34 -93.61
C ARG A 268 79.90 17.61 -95.11
N GLU A 269 78.79 17.87 -95.79
CA GLU A 269 78.76 18.20 -97.22
C GLU A 269 79.59 19.46 -97.54
N THR A 270 79.60 20.44 -96.64
CA THR A 270 80.43 21.65 -96.77
C THR A 270 81.93 21.33 -96.67
N ARG A 271 82.34 20.43 -95.75
CA ARG A 271 83.73 19.96 -95.66
C ARG A 271 84.13 19.16 -96.89
N GLU A 272 83.31 18.21 -97.32
CA GLU A 272 83.54 17.41 -98.54
C GLU A 272 83.71 18.31 -99.77
N LYS A 273 82.89 19.37 -99.92
CA LYS A 273 83.05 20.37 -100.99
C LYS A 273 84.34 21.18 -100.88
N GLN A 274 84.80 21.51 -99.66
CA GLN A 274 86.08 22.19 -99.45
C GLN A 274 87.27 21.28 -99.79
N GLU A 275 87.23 20.01 -99.36
CA GLU A 275 88.25 19.00 -99.69
C GLU A 275 88.31 18.73 -101.20
N LEU A 276 87.15 18.60 -101.87
CA LEU A 276 87.08 18.48 -103.33
C LEU A 276 87.58 19.76 -104.05
N ALA A 277 87.37 20.95 -103.49
CA ALA A 277 87.90 22.19 -104.06
C ALA A 277 89.43 22.25 -103.96
N LEU A 278 89.99 21.87 -102.80
CA LEU A 278 91.44 21.75 -102.59
C LEU A 278 92.07 20.71 -103.51
N GLY A 279 91.49 19.50 -103.59
CA GLY A 279 91.96 18.44 -104.48
C GLY A 279 91.88 18.82 -105.97
N ASN A 280 90.85 19.57 -106.39
CA ASN A 280 90.80 20.14 -107.74
C ASN A 280 91.89 21.20 -107.98
N GLU A 281 92.27 21.98 -106.97
CA GLU A 281 93.35 22.95 -107.06
C GLU A 281 94.73 22.26 -107.13
N GLU A 282 94.94 21.19 -106.38
CA GLU A 282 96.11 20.32 -106.48
C GLU A 282 96.21 19.65 -107.86
N LEU A 283 95.14 19.01 -108.33
CA LEU A 283 95.06 18.45 -109.69
C LEU A 283 95.31 19.51 -110.77
N ARG A 284 94.87 20.76 -110.55
CA ARG A 284 95.15 21.87 -111.47
C ARG A 284 96.63 22.25 -111.46
N ARG A 285 97.28 22.30 -110.28
CA ARG A 285 98.73 22.50 -110.16
C ARG A 285 99.51 21.37 -110.81
N GLU A 286 99.10 20.11 -110.62
CA GLU A 286 99.69 18.96 -111.31
C GLU A 286 99.52 19.06 -112.83
N VAL A 287 98.33 19.41 -113.33
CA VAL A 287 98.10 19.61 -114.77
C VAL A 287 98.94 20.77 -115.32
N GLU A 288 99.18 21.84 -114.56
CA GLU A 288 100.07 22.94 -114.94
C GLU A 288 101.55 22.51 -114.90
N GLN A 289 101.98 21.73 -113.90
CA GLN A 289 103.31 21.12 -113.86
C GLN A 289 103.52 20.11 -114.99
N LEU A 290 102.49 19.33 -115.37
CA LEU A 290 102.51 18.40 -116.50
C LEU A 290 102.51 19.14 -117.83
N LYS A 291 101.81 20.28 -117.96
CA LYS A 291 101.93 21.18 -119.13
C LYS A 291 103.33 21.79 -119.23
N ALA A 292 103.88 22.27 -118.12
CA ALA A 292 105.25 22.78 -118.06
C ALA A 292 106.25 21.68 -118.44
N SER A 293 106.17 20.51 -117.80
CA SER A 293 106.98 19.31 -118.09
C SER A 293 106.79 18.80 -119.52
N ARG A 294 105.58 18.89 -120.10
CA ARG A 294 105.32 18.58 -121.52
C ARG A 294 105.95 19.63 -122.45
N SER A 295 105.98 20.91 -122.05
CA SER A 295 106.64 21.97 -122.83
C SER A 295 108.18 21.87 -122.74
N GLU A 296 108.68 21.48 -121.57
CA GLU A 296 110.08 21.16 -121.28
C GLU A 296 110.51 19.92 -122.07
N LEU A 297 109.72 18.85 -122.02
CA LEU A 297 109.89 17.65 -122.82
C LEU A 297 109.76 17.94 -124.31
N LYS A 298 108.85 18.82 -124.75
CA LYS A 298 108.76 19.22 -126.17
C LYS A 298 110.05 19.94 -126.60
N ARG A 299 110.55 20.90 -125.80
CA ARG A 299 111.87 21.53 -126.04
C ARG A 299 113.00 20.50 -126.02
N ARG A 300 113.01 19.56 -125.07
CA ARG A 300 113.98 18.47 -125.01
C ARG A 300 113.83 17.47 -126.16
N LEU A 301 112.65 17.29 -126.73
CA LEU A 301 112.40 16.40 -127.87
C LEU A 301 112.76 17.10 -129.18
N GLU A 302 112.62 18.43 -129.25
CA GLU A 302 113.14 19.28 -130.32
C GLU A 302 114.69 19.32 -130.28
N VAL A 303 115.28 19.45 -129.09
CA VAL A 303 116.72 19.26 -128.84
C VAL A 303 117.12 17.83 -129.18
N CYS A 304 116.42 16.79 -128.71
CA CYS A 304 116.73 15.40 -129.03
C CYS A 304 116.38 15.02 -130.48
N GLU A 305 115.61 15.80 -131.23
CA GLU A 305 115.46 15.63 -132.68
C GLU A 305 116.61 16.31 -133.44
N ASN A 306 117.10 17.45 -132.95
CA ASN A 306 118.33 18.07 -133.45
C ASN A 306 119.57 17.21 -133.10
N GLU A 307 119.63 16.66 -131.89
CA GLU A 307 120.63 15.70 -131.46
C GLU A 307 120.42 14.34 -132.12
N LYS A 308 119.20 13.87 -132.39
CA LYS A 308 118.98 12.67 -133.23
C LYS A 308 119.40 12.92 -134.67
N ARG A 309 119.26 14.13 -135.23
CA ARG A 309 119.91 14.48 -136.50
C ARG A 309 121.45 14.47 -136.37
N ALA A 310 122.01 14.85 -135.23
CA ALA A 310 123.46 14.81 -134.96
C ALA A 310 124.01 13.44 -134.50
N LEU A 311 123.16 12.53 -134.00
CA LEU A 311 123.47 11.23 -133.41
C LEU A 311 123.05 10.09 -134.35
N SER A 312 122.07 10.26 -135.24
CA SER A 312 122.03 9.46 -136.47
C SER A 312 123.25 9.71 -137.37
N TYR A 313 124.05 10.75 -137.08
CA TYR A 313 125.36 11.03 -137.67
C TYR A 313 126.56 10.60 -136.76
N LYS A 314 126.33 10.13 -135.52
CA LYS A 314 127.40 9.78 -134.55
C LYS A 314 127.25 8.47 -133.77
N MET A 315 126.05 7.87 -133.74
CA MET A 315 125.73 6.59 -133.08
C MET A 315 125.41 5.50 -134.11
N SER A 316 126.24 5.47 -135.14
CA SER A 316 126.59 4.24 -135.87
C SER A 316 127.46 3.28 -135.03
N LEU A 317 127.76 3.62 -133.76
CA LEU A 317 128.56 2.85 -132.81
C LEU A 317 127.99 2.99 -131.38
N ASP A 318 127.70 1.84 -130.75
CA ASP A 318 127.55 1.49 -129.31
C ASP A 318 126.94 2.49 -128.29
N GLY A 319 126.27 2.05 -127.22
CA GLY A 319 126.12 0.70 -126.65
C GLY A 319 126.21 0.81 -125.12
N GLY A 320 125.11 0.61 -124.40
CA GLY A 320 124.98 1.06 -123.00
C GLY A 320 125.27 0.02 -121.90
N SER A 321 124.63 0.23 -120.74
CA SER A 321 124.46 -0.68 -119.58
C SER A 321 125.35 -0.43 -118.34
N SER A 322 124.72 0.11 -117.27
CA SER A 322 125.18 -0.08 -115.87
C SER A 322 124.07 0.17 -114.83
N GLU A 323 123.15 1.12 -115.09
CA GLU A 323 122.15 1.56 -114.09
C GLU A 323 121.01 0.55 -113.83
N ALA A 324 120.78 -0.41 -114.73
CA ALA A 324 119.66 -1.35 -114.70
C ALA A 324 119.70 -2.41 -113.58
N HIS A 325 120.77 -2.43 -112.76
CA HIS A 325 120.88 -3.28 -111.58
C HIS A 325 120.53 -2.57 -110.26
N LYS A 326 120.76 -1.25 -110.13
CA LYS A 326 120.44 -0.52 -108.89
C LYS A 326 118.94 -0.42 -108.65
N MET A 327 118.16 -0.07 -109.68
CA MET A 327 116.69 -0.01 -109.59
C MET A 327 116.04 -1.36 -109.22
N ARG A 328 116.70 -2.49 -109.50
CA ARG A 328 116.12 -3.82 -109.27
C ARG A 328 116.11 -4.20 -107.79
N ALA A 329 117.18 -3.87 -107.06
CA ALA A 329 117.28 -4.14 -105.62
C ALA A 329 116.30 -3.29 -104.78
N GLU A 330 116.04 -2.05 -105.19
CA GLU A 330 115.16 -1.14 -104.47
C GLU A 330 113.67 -1.53 -104.59
N ILE A 331 113.26 -2.04 -105.75
CA ILE A 331 111.92 -2.62 -105.98
C ILE A 331 111.68 -3.84 -105.07
N GLU A 332 112.70 -4.64 -104.78
CA GLU A 332 112.58 -5.82 -103.90
C GLU A 332 112.49 -5.47 -102.41
N ARG A 333 113.07 -4.33 -101.97
CA ARG A 333 112.87 -3.81 -100.61
C ARG A 333 111.43 -3.31 -100.42
N MET A 334 110.97 -2.45 -101.32
CA MET A 334 109.60 -1.91 -101.33
C MET A 334 108.52 -3.01 -101.35
N ARG A 335 108.79 -4.15 -102.03
CA ARG A 335 107.89 -5.30 -102.04
C ARG A 335 107.76 -5.99 -100.68
N ARG A 336 108.82 -6.06 -99.88
CA ARG A 336 108.79 -6.68 -98.54
C ARG A 336 108.02 -5.81 -97.54
N GLU A 337 108.34 -4.52 -97.49
CA GLU A 337 107.64 -3.54 -96.65
C GLU A 337 106.13 -3.49 -96.95
N ARG A 338 105.74 -3.62 -98.24
CA ARG A 338 104.33 -3.75 -98.63
C ARG A 338 103.66 -5.04 -98.14
N SER A 339 104.35 -6.18 -98.15
CA SER A 339 103.79 -7.44 -97.65
C SER A 339 103.54 -7.40 -96.14
N GLU A 340 104.48 -6.86 -95.35
CA GLU A 340 104.35 -6.74 -93.89
C GLU A 340 103.16 -5.83 -93.50
N LEU A 341 102.98 -4.71 -94.21
CA LEU A 341 101.83 -3.82 -94.00
C LEU A 341 100.48 -4.46 -94.39
N VAL A 342 100.46 -5.32 -95.41
CA VAL A 342 99.25 -6.07 -95.79
C VAL A 342 98.88 -7.10 -94.73
N GLU A 343 99.85 -7.85 -94.19
CA GLU A 343 99.60 -8.80 -93.10
C GLU A 343 99.06 -8.11 -91.84
N GLU A 344 99.61 -6.94 -91.46
CA GLU A 344 99.10 -6.23 -90.29
C GLU A 344 97.71 -5.64 -90.55
N MET A 345 97.40 -5.13 -91.76
CA MET A 345 96.04 -4.78 -92.13
C MET A 345 95.06 -5.95 -92.00
N GLU A 346 95.45 -7.16 -92.43
CA GLU A 346 94.60 -8.34 -92.32
C GLU A 346 94.39 -8.77 -90.86
N ARG A 347 95.41 -8.67 -89.99
CA ARG A 347 95.25 -8.88 -88.54
C ARG A 347 94.29 -7.88 -87.91
N GLN A 348 94.40 -6.60 -88.25
CA GLN A 348 93.52 -5.56 -87.72
C GLN A 348 92.08 -5.72 -88.25
N LYS A 349 91.92 -6.03 -89.55
CA LYS A 349 90.62 -6.35 -90.13
C LYS A 349 89.96 -7.55 -89.45
N LYS A 350 90.72 -8.61 -89.16
CA LYS A 350 90.20 -9.78 -88.42
C LYS A 350 89.73 -9.39 -87.02
N LYS A 351 90.54 -8.64 -86.26
CA LYS A 351 90.13 -8.11 -84.95
C LYS A 351 88.85 -7.29 -85.02
N CYS A 352 88.68 -6.43 -86.02
CA CYS A 352 87.45 -5.63 -86.18
C CYS A 352 86.21 -6.51 -86.43
N VAL A 353 86.33 -7.59 -87.21
CA VAL A 353 85.23 -8.55 -87.43
C VAL A 353 84.87 -9.27 -86.12
N ASP A 354 85.88 -9.71 -85.36
CA ASP A 354 85.66 -10.36 -84.06
C ASP A 354 84.90 -9.42 -83.09
N HIS A 355 85.30 -8.14 -83.00
CA HIS A 355 84.63 -7.14 -82.17
C HIS A 355 83.19 -6.83 -82.63
N MET A 356 82.89 -6.86 -83.93
CA MET A 356 81.50 -6.70 -84.40
C MET A 356 80.64 -7.89 -83.98
N SER A 357 81.16 -9.12 -84.04
CA SER A 357 80.42 -10.32 -83.61
C SER A 357 80.12 -10.30 -82.11
N ASP A 358 81.06 -9.81 -81.29
CA ASP A 358 80.81 -9.63 -79.85
C ASP A 358 79.85 -8.48 -79.55
N LEU A 359 79.82 -7.43 -80.37
CA LEU A 359 78.83 -6.34 -80.26
C LEU A 359 77.41 -6.82 -80.63
N GLU A 360 77.27 -7.69 -81.64
CA GLU A 360 75.99 -8.34 -81.99
C GLU A 360 75.51 -9.24 -80.86
N ARG A 361 76.36 -10.10 -80.30
CA ARG A 361 76.04 -10.89 -79.10
C ARG A 361 75.62 -10.04 -77.90
N SER A 362 76.25 -8.87 -77.72
CA SER A 362 75.88 -7.92 -76.66
C SER A 362 74.45 -7.40 -76.82
N LYS A 363 74.04 -7.08 -78.06
CA LYS A 363 72.66 -6.66 -78.38
C LYS A 363 71.65 -7.78 -78.17
N ASP A 364 71.98 -9.01 -78.55
CA ASP A 364 71.12 -10.18 -78.30
C ASP A 364 70.94 -10.43 -76.79
N LEU A 365 72.01 -10.26 -75.99
CA LEU A 365 71.94 -10.32 -74.54
C LEU A 365 71.09 -9.19 -73.94
N GLU A 366 71.21 -7.98 -74.48
CA GLU A 366 70.42 -6.81 -74.06
C GLU A 366 68.92 -7.02 -74.32
N MET A 367 68.55 -7.55 -75.50
CA MET A 367 67.17 -7.91 -75.82
C MET A 367 66.65 -9.01 -74.88
N PHE A 368 67.42 -10.07 -74.66
CA PHE A 368 67.05 -11.15 -73.74
C PHE A 368 66.83 -10.64 -72.31
N LEU A 369 67.71 -9.79 -71.79
CA LEU A 369 67.57 -9.18 -70.47
C LEU A 369 66.33 -8.28 -70.38
N LYS A 370 66.02 -7.53 -71.44
CA LYS A 370 64.83 -6.67 -71.52
C LYS A 370 63.53 -7.48 -71.47
N ASP A 371 63.47 -8.61 -72.16
CA ASP A 371 62.32 -9.52 -72.14
C ASP A 371 62.16 -10.19 -70.77
N VAL A 372 63.24 -10.68 -70.17
CA VAL A 372 63.24 -11.25 -68.80
C VAL A 372 62.79 -10.21 -67.77
N LEU A 373 63.24 -8.96 -67.87
CA LEU A 373 62.81 -7.88 -66.98
C LEU A 373 61.33 -7.53 -67.17
N GLN A 374 60.80 -7.50 -68.40
CA GLN A 374 59.37 -7.33 -68.63
C GLN A 374 58.55 -8.49 -68.05
N GLU A 375 58.98 -9.74 -68.25
CA GLU A 375 58.27 -10.90 -67.73
C GLU A 375 58.25 -10.92 -66.20
N LYS A 376 59.38 -10.59 -65.56
CA LYS A 376 59.46 -10.47 -64.09
C LYS A 376 58.64 -9.30 -63.55
N GLY A 377 58.58 -8.16 -64.25
CA GLY A 377 57.64 -7.08 -63.93
C GLY A 377 56.19 -7.57 -63.91
N ARG A 378 55.74 -8.21 -65.01
CA ARG A 378 54.39 -8.80 -65.11
C ARG A 378 54.11 -9.91 -64.09
N GLU A 379 55.14 -10.60 -63.58
CA GLU A 379 55.00 -11.57 -62.49
C GLU A 379 54.80 -10.88 -61.14
N CYS A 380 55.56 -9.82 -60.86
CA CYS A 380 55.39 -8.98 -59.67
C CYS A 380 53.99 -8.34 -59.61
N ASP A 381 53.51 -7.78 -60.73
CA ASP A 381 52.17 -7.17 -60.81
C ASP A 381 51.06 -8.19 -60.52
N ARG A 382 51.19 -9.42 -61.03
CA ARG A 382 50.25 -10.52 -60.73
C ARG A 382 50.24 -10.88 -59.25
N ARG A 383 51.42 -11.02 -58.63
CA ARG A 383 51.53 -11.32 -57.18
C ARG A 383 50.98 -10.18 -56.32
N LEU A 384 51.20 -8.92 -56.71
CA LEU A 384 50.61 -7.75 -56.05
C LEU A 384 49.08 -7.81 -56.10
N GLY A 385 48.48 -8.05 -57.28
CA GLY A 385 47.04 -8.20 -57.42
C GLY A 385 46.44 -9.41 -56.67
N GLU A 386 47.21 -10.47 -56.42
CA GLU A 386 46.81 -11.58 -55.54
C GLU A 386 46.82 -11.17 -54.05
N VAL A 387 47.84 -10.41 -53.62
CA VAL A 387 47.93 -9.85 -52.26
C VAL A 387 46.80 -8.85 -51.98
N GLU A 388 46.50 -7.96 -52.93
CA GLU A 388 45.36 -7.04 -52.83
C GLU A 388 44.03 -7.79 -52.68
N LYS A 389 43.78 -8.83 -53.48
CA LYS A 389 42.59 -9.69 -53.33
C LYS A 389 42.52 -10.36 -51.96
N MET A 390 43.65 -10.79 -51.40
CA MET A 390 43.69 -11.32 -50.04
C MET A 390 43.39 -10.26 -48.98
N ALA A 391 43.89 -9.02 -49.15
CA ALA A 391 43.58 -7.90 -48.26
C ALA A 391 42.07 -7.57 -48.26
N TYR A 392 41.46 -7.38 -49.44
CA TYR A 392 40.01 -7.19 -49.57
C TYR A 392 39.20 -8.36 -48.98
N GLY A 393 39.69 -9.59 -49.11
CA GLY A 393 39.09 -10.78 -48.50
C GLY A 393 39.20 -10.83 -46.97
N ILE A 394 40.23 -10.19 -46.39
CA ILE A 394 40.38 -10.02 -44.94
C ILE A 394 39.47 -8.90 -44.44
N ASP A 395 39.43 -7.74 -45.10
CA ASP A 395 38.56 -6.63 -44.72
C ASP A 395 37.07 -7.02 -44.79
N ALA A 396 36.66 -7.75 -45.82
CA ALA A 396 35.30 -8.28 -45.93
C ALA A 396 34.95 -9.25 -44.76
N LYS A 397 35.93 -10.02 -44.26
CA LYS A 397 35.76 -10.88 -43.08
C LYS A 397 35.74 -10.08 -41.77
N ILE A 398 36.53 -9.01 -41.67
CA ILE A 398 36.51 -8.08 -40.52
C ILE A 398 35.15 -7.39 -40.42
N ASP A 399 34.61 -6.89 -41.54
CA ASP A 399 33.29 -6.27 -41.54
C ASP A 399 32.15 -7.27 -41.33
N LEU A 400 32.30 -8.52 -41.78
CA LEU A 400 31.36 -9.59 -41.43
C LEU A 400 31.44 -9.93 -39.93
N ALA A 401 32.64 -10.00 -39.35
CA ALA A 401 32.84 -10.22 -37.93
C ALA A 401 32.25 -9.08 -37.08
N ARG A 402 32.46 -7.82 -37.47
CA ARG A 402 31.82 -6.63 -36.85
C ARG A 402 30.30 -6.68 -36.91
N LYS A 403 29.72 -7.15 -38.03
CA LYS A 403 28.27 -7.38 -38.16
C LYS A 403 27.79 -8.52 -37.27
N MET A 404 28.54 -9.62 -37.17
CA MET A 404 28.20 -10.77 -36.33
C MET A 404 28.37 -10.52 -34.83
N LEU A 405 29.29 -9.63 -34.43
CA LEU A 405 29.54 -9.24 -33.03
C LEU A 405 28.54 -8.20 -32.50
N GLY A 406 27.68 -7.62 -33.36
CA GLY A 406 26.51 -6.85 -32.92
C GLY A 406 26.79 -5.53 -32.20
N GLU A 407 28.02 -4.99 -32.30
CA GLU A 407 28.51 -3.90 -31.43
C GLU A 407 27.73 -2.57 -31.49
N ARG A 408 26.95 -2.32 -32.56
CA ARG A 408 26.04 -1.15 -32.60
C ARG A 408 24.83 -1.30 -31.67
N GLY A 409 24.23 -2.49 -31.61
CA GLY A 409 22.99 -2.72 -30.86
C GLY A 409 23.17 -2.87 -29.35
N VAL A 410 24.36 -3.24 -28.90
CA VAL A 410 24.68 -3.37 -27.46
C VAL A 410 25.04 -2.01 -26.86
N LYS A 411 25.83 -1.19 -27.57
CA LYS A 411 26.29 0.10 -27.07
C LYS A 411 25.15 1.11 -26.88
N GLU A 412 24.28 1.27 -27.88
CA GLU A 412 23.12 2.15 -27.77
C GLU A 412 22.16 1.75 -26.64
N LYS A 413 22.03 0.45 -26.35
CA LYS A 413 21.21 -0.04 -25.22
C LYS A 413 21.89 0.20 -23.86
N MET A 414 23.20 -0.05 -23.76
CA MET A 414 23.95 0.27 -22.54
C MET A 414 23.93 1.77 -22.23
N ASP A 415 24.10 2.62 -23.23
CA ASP A 415 24.07 4.08 -23.04
C ASP A 415 22.66 4.53 -22.59
N GLN A 416 21.58 3.96 -23.15
CA GLN A 416 20.20 4.21 -22.70
C GLN A 416 19.92 3.70 -21.27
N GLU A 417 20.42 2.51 -20.88
CA GLU A 417 20.30 2.01 -19.51
C GLU A 417 21.12 2.84 -18.52
N VAL A 418 22.32 3.29 -18.91
CA VAL A 418 23.16 4.18 -18.08
C VAL A 418 22.49 5.54 -17.87
N ASP A 419 21.86 6.12 -18.90
CA ASP A 419 21.12 7.38 -18.75
C ASP A 419 19.83 7.22 -17.93
N ALA A 420 19.12 6.10 -18.07
CA ALA A 420 17.97 5.77 -17.21
C ALA A 420 18.39 5.65 -15.73
N LEU A 421 19.48 4.91 -15.45
CA LEU A 421 20.03 4.78 -14.10
C LEU A 421 20.54 6.11 -13.54
N ARG A 422 21.17 6.97 -14.36
CA ARG A 422 21.58 8.33 -13.96
C ARG A 422 20.39 9.20 -13.56
N GLN A 423 19.29 9.11 -14.30
CA GLN A 423 18.06 9.84 -13.99
C GLN A 423 17.39 9.29 -12.73
N GLU A 424 17.34 7.98 -12.54
CA GLU A 424 16.80 7.36 -11.31
C GLU A 424 17.62 7.73 -10.06
N VAL A 425 18.96 7.73 -10.15
CA VAL A 425 19.85 8.20 -9.07
C VAL A 425 19.61 9.68 -8.74
N LYS A 426 19.32 10.52 -9.74
CA LYS A 426 19.00 11.94 -9.55
C LYS A 426 17.66 12.12 -8.83
N ASP A 427 16.65 11.34 -9.20
CA ASP A 427 15.32 11.38 -8.58
C ASP A 427 15.34 10.82 -7.15
N LEU A 428 16.14 9.78 -6.88
CA LEU A 428 16.38 9.25 -5.54
C LEU A 428 17.10 10.27 -4.64
N ARG A 429 18.10 10.99 -5.15
CA ARG A 429 18.74 12.09 -4.42
C ARG A 429 17.77 13.24 -4.12
N SER A 430 16.92 13.61 -5.07
CA SER A 430 15.89 14.63 -4.86
C SER A 430 14.94 14.25 -3.71
N LYS A 431 14.51 12.97 -3.67
CA LYS A 431 13.70 12.42 -2.57
C LYS A 431 14.47 12.35 -1.25
N GLU A 432 15.76 12.01 -1.26
CA GLU A 432 16.61 12.06 -0.06
C GLU A 432 16.68 13.48 0.53
N GLU A 433 16.84 14.49 -0.32
CA GLU A 433 16.83 15.91 0.06
C GLU A 433 15.46 16.34 0.65
N GLU A 434 14.37 15.84 0.07
CA GLU A 434 13.00 16.08 0.53
C GLU A 434 12.71 15.40 1.89
N TYR A 435 13.18 14.15 2.07
CA TYR A 435 13.12 13.47 3.37
C TYR A 435 13.97 14.17 4.44
N LYS A 436 15.19 14.66 4.10
CA LYS A 436 16.00 15.47 5.02
C LYS A 436 15.28 16.74 5.45
N LYS A 437 14.57 17.42 4.53
CA LYS A 437 13.73 18.58 4.86
C LYS A 437 12.54 18.20 5.76
N MET A 438 11.90 17.06 5.55
CA MET A 438 10.79 16.59 6.39
C MET A 438 11.22 16.11 7.80
N VAL A 439 12.47 15.64 7.96
CA VAL A 439 13.05 15.27 9.27
C VAL A 439 13.55 16.48 10.05
N GLY A 440 13.71 17.64 9.40
CA GLY A 440 14.11 18.90 10.02
C GLY A 440 13.07 19.44 11.01
N ILE A 441 13.23 19.12 12.30
CA ILE A 441 12.46 19.77 13.37
C ILE A 441 12.80 21.27 13.36
N ALA A 442 11.81 22.13 13.11
CA ALA A 442 11.97 23.59 13.15
C ALA A 442 12.49 24.06 14.52
N GLU A 443 13.30 25.12 14.56
CA GLU A 443 13.96 25.58 15.81
C GLU A 443 12.98 25.90 16.95
N ASP A 444 11.78 26.40 16.64
CA ASP A 444 10.77 26.66 17.66
C ASP A 444 10.20 25.38 18.27
N ASN A 445 10.08 24.31 17.46
CA ASN A 445 9.75 22.97 17.95
C ASN A 445 10.92 22.37 18.76
N LYS A 446 12.18 22.63 18.39
CA LYS A 446 13.34 22.23 19.20
C LYS A 446 13.37 22.94 20.56
N ARG A 447 13.04 24.24 20.60
CA ARG A 447 12.89 25.01 21.83
C ARG A 447 11.75 24.45 22.70
N PHE A 448 10.58 24.20 22.12
CA PHE A 448 9.44 23.59 22.82
C PHE A 448 9.78 22.21 23.41
N LEU A 449 10.46 21.34 22.65
CA LEU A 449 10.93 20.03 23.14
C LEU A 449 11.87 20.17 24.34
N LYS A 450 12.83 21.10 24.29
CA LYS A 450 13.72 21.40 25.42
C LYS A 450 12.94 21.88 26.65
N THR A 451 11.92 22.72 26.50
CA THR A 451 11.05 23.16 27.60
C THR A 451 10.30 21.99 28.25
N LEU A 452 9.99 20.93 27.49
CA LEU A 452 9.40 19.68 27.99
C LEU A 452 10.43 18.65 28.51
N GLY A 453 11.71 18.99 28.59
CA GLY A 453 12.79 18.08 29.02
C GLY A 453 13.11 16.97 28.01
N VAL A 454 12.75 17.15 26.74
CA VAL A 454 13.01 16.21 25.65
C VAL A 454 14.15 16.74 24.78
N ASP A 455 15.20 15.95 24.59
CA ASP A 455 16.30 16.33 23.70
C ASP A 455 15.85 16.20 22.22
N PRO A 456 15.77 17.30 21.45
CA PRO A 456 15.38 17.27 20.04
C PRO A 456 16.45 16.62 19.13
N SER A 457 17.63 16.30 19.67
CA SER A 457 18.75 15.65 18.96
C SER A 457 18.68 14.12 18.98
N GLY A 458 17.79 13.54 19.79
CA GLY A 458 17.67 12.10 19.99
C GLY A 458 16.91 11.36 18.88
N PRO A 459 16.91 10.00 18.89
CA PRO A 459 16.11 9.20 17.97
C PRO A 459 14.62 9.55 18.04
N LEU A 460 13.92 9.56 16.91
CA LEU A 460 12.51 9.99 16.83
C LEU A 460 11.59 9.20 17.79
N ASP A 461 11.82 7.89 17.95
CA ASP A 461 11.06 7.05 18.87
C ASP A 461 11.30 7.40 20.36
N GLU A 462 12.52 7.85 20.72
CA GLU A 462 12.85 8.36 22.06
C GLU A 462 12.10 9.67 22.33
N ILE A 463 12.11 10.59 21.35
CA ILE A 463 11.40 11.87 21.41
C ILE A 463 9.90 11.64 21.58
N VAL A 464 9.28 10.81 20.73
CA VAL A 464 7.84 10.49 20.80
C VAL A 464 7.48 9.78 22.11
N ARG A 465 8.31 8.86 22.60
CA ARG A 465 8.09 8.17 23.88
C ARG A 465 8.11 9.14 25.07
N ARG A 466 9.10 10.04 25.14
CA ARG A 466 9.20 11.03 26.22
C ARG A 466 8.05 12.05 26.15
N LEU A 467 7.73 12.55 24.95
CA LEU A 467 6.62 13.48 24.74
C LEU A 467 5.28 12.88 25.20
N LYS A 468 5.04 11.58 24.93
CA LYS A 468 3.84 10.85 25.37
C LYS A 468 3.78 10.66 26.89
N GLY A 469 4.94 10.58 27.56
CA GLY A 469 5.05 10.64 29.02
C GLY A 469 4.66 12.02 29.54
N SER A 470 5.35 13.07 29.09
CA SER A 470 5.10 14.46 29.48
C SER A 470 3.64 14.89 29.26
N TYR A 471 3.03 14.47 28.14
CA TYR A 471 1.60 14.72 27.84
C TYR A 471 0.65 14.06 28.85
N LYS A 472 0.95 12.84 29.33
CA LYS A 472 0.12 12.16 30.34
C LYS A 472 0.19 12.86 31.68
N ASP A 473 1.37 13.33 32.09
CA ASP A 473 1.55 14.04 33.34
C ASP A 473 0.93 15.45 33.28
N LEU A 474 1.07 16.15 32.15
CA LEU A 474 0.38 17.42 31.91
C LEU A 474 -1.15 17.23 31.93
N SER A 475 -1.67 16.19 31.27
CA SER A 475 -3.10 15.84 31.29
C SER A 475 -3.61 15.49 32.70
N ARG A 476 -2.77 14.87 33.55
CA ARG A 476 -3.11 14.62 34.96
C ARG A 476 -3.19 15.91 35.75
N ARG A 477 -2.19 16.79 35.62
CA ARG A 477 -2.18 18.11 36.28
C ARG A 477 -3.37 18.96 35.83
N LEU A 478 -3.68 18.98 34.53
CA LEU A 478 -4.86 19.66 33.98
C LEU A 478 -6.17 19.19 34.62
N ARG A 479 -6.37 17.89 34.87
CA ARG A 479 -7.56 17.39 35.57
C ARG A 479 -7.62 17.76 37.04
N VAL A 480 -6.46 17.87 37.71
CA VAL A 480 -6.41 18.34 39.10
C VAL A 480 -6.79 19.82 39.15
N VAL A 481 -6.20 20.65 38.28
CA VAL A 481 -6.54 22.08 38.16
C VAL A 481 -7.99 22.30 37.73
N ASP A 482 -8.54 21.49 36.81
CA ASP A 482 -9.97 21.53 36.44
C ASP A 482 -10.85 21.25 37.67
N LYS A 483 -10.48 20.26 38.49
CA LYS A 483 -11.21 19.92 39.71
C LYS A 483 -11.11 21.02 40.76
N GLU A 484 -9.92 21.57 41.00
CA GLU A 484 -9.67 22.72 41.89
C GLU A 484 -10.41 23.98 41.42
N ALA A 485 -10.47 24.24 40.11
CA ALA A 485 -11.20 25.37 39.53
C ALA A 485 -12.72 25.22 39.65
N ASN A 486 -13.25 24.00 39.46
CA ASN A 486 -14.67 23.72 39.70
C ASN A 486 -15.03 23.78 41.19
N GLU A 487 -14.14 23.35 42.08
CA GLU A 487 -14.30 23.50 43.54
C GLU A 487 -14.24 24.99 43.96
N ALA A 488 -13.34 25.78 43.37
CA ALA A 488 -13.26 27.23 43.59
C ALA A 488 -14.46 28.00 43.02
N MET A 489 -14.98 27.62 41.84
CA MET A 489 -16.22 28.17 41.29
C MET A 489 -17.42 27.81 42.15
N SER A 490 -17.56 26.56 42.58
CA SER A 490 -18.60 26.14 43.54
C SER A 490 -18.53 26.96 44.83
N PHE A 491 -17.34 27.20 45.37
CA PHE A 491 -17.14 28.05 46.54
C PHE A 491 -17.52 29.52 46.27
N ALA A 492 -17.18 30.07 45.11
CA ALA A 492 -17.52 31.45 44.71
C ALA A 492 -19.02 31.63 44.46
N GLU A 493 -19.70 30.67 43.83
CA GLU A 493 -21.15 30.71 43.61
C GLU A 493 -21.94 30.60 44.93
N ASN A 494 -21.49 29.75 45.86
CA ASN A 494 -22.08 29.63 47.19
C ASN A 494 -21.80 30.83 48.12
N ASN A 495 -20.89 31.75 47.74
CA ASN A 495 -20.55 32.96 48.51
C ASN A 495 -20.72 34.25 47.68
N LYS A 496 -21.61 34.24 46.66
CA LYS A 496 -21.83 35.35 45.72
C LYS A 496 -22.13 36.70 46.40
N ASP A 497 -22.79 36.70 47.56
CA ASP A 497 -23.15 37.90 48.31
C ASP A 497 -22.04 38.45 49.23
N ALA A 498 -20.91 37.72 49.38
CA ALA A 498 -19.79 38.07 50.26
C ALA A 498 -18.44 38.23 49.54
N MET A 499 -18.35 37.85 48.26
CA MET A 499 -17.11 37.91 47.47
C MET A 499 -16.84 39.30 46.88
N HIS A 500 -15.60 39.79 47.03
CA HIS A 500 -15.18 41.06 46.46
C HIS A 500 -15.17 40.99 44.92
N ARG A 501 -15.78 41.98 44.25
CA ARG A 501 -15.93 42.07 42.77
C ARG A 501 -14.66 41.72 41.97
N ARG A 502 -13.49 42.11 42.46
CA ARG A 502 -12.18 41.87 41.83
C ARG A 502 -11.82 40.38 41.75
N THR A 503 -12.29 39.56 42.69
CA THR A 503 -12.11 38.11 42.70
C THR A 503 -13.02 37.41 41.69
N MET A 504 -14.23 37.93 41.48
CA MET A 504 -15.14 37.47 40.42
C MET A 504 -14.56 37.74 39.02
N GLU A 505 -14.06 38.96 38.78
CA GLU A 505 -13.41 39.32 37.50
C GLU A 505 -12.20 38.40 37.21
N PHE A 506 -11.39 38.09 38.23
CA PHE A 506 -10.24 37.17 38.10
C PHE A 506 -10.66 35.71 37.81
N LEU A 507 -11.77 35.24 38.40
CA LEU A 507 -12.34 33.92 38.11
C LEU A 507 -12.94 33.84 36.70
N GLU A 508 -13.61 34.89 36.21
CA GLU A 508 -14.13 34.94 34.85
C GLU A 508 -13.01 34.91 33.79
N ASP A 509 -11.94 35.67 33.99
CA ASP A 509 -10.80 35.67 33.06
C ASP A 509 -10.02 34.36 33.10
N PHE A 510 -9.81 33.77 34.29
CA PHE A 510 -9.24 32.41 34.40
C PHE A 510 -10.09 31.38 33.63
N ASN A 511 -11.42 31.47 33.72
CA ASN A 511 -12.33 30.54 33.04
C ASN A 511 -12.32 30.73 31.50
N LYS A 512 -12.12 31.97 31.01
CA LYS A 512 -11.88 32.22 29.57
C LYS A 512 -10.56 31.61 29.09
N GLU A 513 -9.46 31.85 29.80
CA GLU A 513 -8.16 31.25 29.45
C GLU A 513 -8.21 29.73 29.49
N PHE A 514 -8.86 29.14 30.50
CA PHE A 514 -9.04 27.70 30.61
C PHE A 514 -9.89 27.12 29.46
N SER A 515 -10.94 27.83 29.03
CA SER A 515 -11.76 27.47 27.88
C SER A 515 -10.97 27.51 26.55
N ILE A 516 -10.08 28.48 26.39
CA ILE A 516 -9.16 28.56 25.24
C ILE A 516 -8.16 27.40 25.27
N ALA A 517 -7.46 27.21 26.40
CA ALA A 517 -6.51 26.12 26.57
C ALA A 517 -7.13 24.73 26.34
N ARG A 518 -8.39 24.53 26.74
CA ARG A 518 -9.15 23.31 26.46
C ARG A 518 -9.43 23.12 24.96
N LYS A 519 -9.80 24.18 24.23
CA LYS A 519 -10.00 24.12 22.77
C LYS A 519 -8.70 23.77 22.03
N ASP A 520 -7.59 24.35 22.46
CA ASP A 520 -6.27 24.06 21.88
C ASP A 520 -5.83 22.62 22.16
N LEU A 521 -6.09 22.10 23.37
CA LEU A 521 -5.85 20.70 23.71
C LEU A 521 -6.70 19.75 22.84
N GLU A 522 -7.96 20.09 22.59
CA GLU A 522 -8.87 19.35 21.70
C GLU A 522 -8.38 19.37 20.25
N ALA A 523 -7.82 20.50 19.78
CA ALA A 523 -7.21 20.64 18.46
C ALA A 523 -5.92 19.79 18.34
N CYS A 524 -5.04 19.82 19.35
CA CYS A 524 -3.86 18.96 19.42
C CYS A 524 -4.22 17.47 19.41
N LYS A 525 -5.29 17.07 20.11
CA LYS A 525 -5.80 15.69 20.08
C LYS A 525 -6.22 15.28 18.66
N ARG A 526 -7.03 16.09 17.97
CA ARG A 526 -7.45 15.83 16.59
C ARG A 526 -6.26 15.76 15.63
N TYR A 527 -5.24 16.61 15.81
CA TYR A 527 -4.01 16.58 15.04
C TYR A 527 -3.22 15.28 15.26
N LEU A 528 -3.07 14.84 16.52
CA LEU A 528 -2.42 13.57 16.85
C LEU A 528 -3.18 12.35 16.31
N GLU A 529 -4.51 12.37 16.33
CA GLU A 529 -5.36 11.32 15.73
C GLU A 529 -5.25 11.29 14.19
N LYS A 530 -5.16 12.45 13.54
CA LYS A 530 -4.87 12.56 12.10
C LYS A 530 -3.48 12.01 11.77
N LYS A 531 -2.43 12.46 12.46
CA LYS A 531 -1.07 11.95 12.28
C LYS A 531 -0.92 10.47 12.62
N GLY A 532 -1.70 9.96 13.57
CA GLY A 532 -1.79 8.54 13.89
C GLY A 532 -2.39 7.68 12.76
N ARG A 533 -3.31 8.23 11.96
CA ARG A 533 -3.84 7.59 10.74
C ARG A 533 -2.83 7.63 9.60
N GLU A 534 -2.29 8.81 9.29
CA GLU A 534 -1.26 8.98 8.25
C GLU A 534 -0.05 8.06 8.49
N ASN A 535 0.40 7.89 9.75
CA ASN A 535 1.52 7.01 10.09
C ASN A 535 1.18 5.50 9.96
N LYS A 536 -0.09 5.10 10.13
CA LYS A 536 -0.54 3.73 9.82
C LYS A 536 -0.52 3.47 8.30
N GLU A 537 -1.00 4.42 7.51
CA GLU A 537 -1.00 4.36 6.04
C GLU A 537 0.44 4.31 5.50
N LEU A 538 1.34 5.16 6.02
CA LEU A 538 2.76 5.14 5.69
C LEU A 538 3.43 3.81 6.06
N LYS A 539 3.12 3.20 7.22
CA LYS A 539 3.62 1.86 7.57
C LYS A 539 3.13 0.78 6.61
N ALA A 540 1.86 0.82 6.20
CA ALA A 540 1.32 -0.12 5.21
C ALA A 540 1.98 0.06 3.83
N SER A 541 2.21 1.31 3.41
CA SER A 541 2.91 1.65 2.17
C SER A 541 4.37 1.19 2.18
N ASN A 542 5.10 1.42 3.28
CA ASN A 542 6.47 0.92 3.44
C ASN A 542 6.53 -0.61 3.38
N GLN A 543 5.62 -1.34 4.03
CA GLN A 543 5.57 -2.80 3.92
C GLN A 543 5.29 -3.28 2.49
N ALA A 544 4.49 -2.55 1.70
CA ALA A 544 4.26 -2.87 0.29
C ALA A 544 5.51 -2.61 -0.57
N LEU A 545 6.21 -1.50 -0.33
CA LEU A 545 7.49 -1.16 -0.98
C LEU A 545 8.59 -2.18 -0.63
N GLU A 546 8.69 -2.58 0.64
CA GLU A 546 9.67 -3.54 1.14
C GLU A 546 9.44 -4.94 0.54
N ARG A 547 8.18 -5.35 0.32
CA ARG A 547 7.85 -6.57 -0.46
C ARG A 547 8.32 -6.47 -1.91
N ARG A 548 8.04 -5.35 -2.60
CA ARG A 548 8.49 -5.11 -3.98
C ARG A 548 10.02 -5.07 -4.09
N PHE A 549 10.71 -4.44 -3.13
CA PHE A 549 12.17 -4.40 -3.09
C PHE A 549 12.77 -5.81 -2.96
N ASN A 550 12.22 -6.64 -2.08
CA ASN A 550 12.64 -8.04 -1.93
C ASN A 550 12.33 -8.89 -3.19
N GLU A 551 11.26 -8.57 -3.93
CA GLU A 551 10.93 -9.21 -5.20
C GLU A 551 11.89 -8.81 -6.33
N CYS A 552 12.19 -7.51 -6.46
CA CYS A 552 13.24 -7.00 -7.35
C CYS A 552 14.60 -7.64 -7.06
N ARG A 553 15.00 -7.73 -5.79
CA ARG A 553 16.25 -8.38 -5.38
C ARG A 553 16.31 -9.86 -5.78
N ARG A 554 15.23 -10.62 -5.59
CA ARG A 554 15.15 -12.03 -6.05
C ARG A 554 15.26 -12.17 -7.57
N ASN A 555 14.72 -11.20 -8.31
CA ASN A 555 14.84 -11.16 -9.77
C ASN A 555 16.28 -10.80 -10.20
N GLU A 556 16.94 -9.88 -9.49
CA GLU A 556 18.36 -9.56 -9.70
C GLU A 556 19.26 -10.78 -9.43
N GLU A 557 19.05 -11.49 -8.31
CA GLU A 557 19.75 -12.73 -7.97
C GLU A 557 19.54 -13.80 -9.08
N ARG A 558 18.30 -14.00 -9.57
CA ARG A 558 18.01 -14.86 -10.73
C ARG A 558 18.73 -14.46 -12.01
N ILE A 559 18.77 -13.17 -12.32
CA ILE A 559 19.45 -12.65 -13.52
C ILE A 559 20.96 -12.90 -13.40
N ARG A 560 21.53 -12.68 -12.21
CA ARG A 560 22.94 -12.95 -11.91
C ARG A 560 23.30 -14.42 -12.07
N ASP A 561 22.44 -15.33 -11.59
CA ASP A 561 22.61 -16.78 -11.77
C ASP A 561 22.57 -17.19 -13.26
N LEU A 562 21.64 -16.61 -14.04
CA LEU A 562 21.55 -16.84 -15.48
C LEU A 562 22.79 -16.34 -16.24
N TYR A 563 23.33 -15.17 -15.87
CA TYR A 563 24.58 -14.66 -16.42
C TYR A 563 25.78 -15.54 -16.06
N SER A 564 25.87 -16.01 -14.81
CA SER A 564 26.91 -16.95 -14.38
C SER A 564 26.86 -18.26 -15.18
N ALA A 565 25.66 -18.83 -15.34
CA ALA A 565 25.45 -20.04 -16.14
C ALA A 565 25.77 -19.84 -17.63
N MET A 566 25.56 -18.64 -18.20
CA MET A 566 25.99 -18.31 -19.56
C MET A 566 27.51 -18.14 -19.67
N ALA A 567 28.15 -17.49 -18.69
CA ALA A 567 29.59 -17.33 -18.63
C ALA A 567 30.31 -18.69 -18.56
N ASP A 568 29.81 -19.64 -17.76
CA ASP A 568 30.35 -21.00 -17.68
C ASP A 568 30.15 -21.79 -19.00
N ARG A 569 29.04 -21.57 -19.70
CA ARG A 569 28.81 -22.17 -21.03
C ARG A 569 29.76 -21.60 -22.09
N LEU A 570 30.06 -20.30 -22.04
CA LEU A 570 31.06 -19.66 -22.90
C LEU A 570 32.45 -20.21 -22.60
N ARG A 571 32.86 -20.23 -21.33
CA ARG A 571 34.16 -20.78 -20.90
C ARG A 571 34.38 -22.22 -21.37
N LYS A 572 33.34 -23.08 -21.28
CA LYS A 572 33.38 -24.45 -21.82
C LYS A 572 33.47 -24.52 -23.35
N LYS A 573 32.92 -23.56 -24.09
CA LYS A 573 33.10 -23.46 -25.54
C LYS A 573 34.52 -23.02 -25.89
N ASP A 574 35.07 -22.03 -25.17
CA ASP A 574 36.44 -21.57 -25.37
C ASP A 574 37.44 -22.69 -25.08
N GLU A 575 37.24 -23.48 -24.01
CA GLU A 575 38.01 -24.70 -23.75
C GLU A 575 37.92 -25.74 -24.88
N MET A 576 36.74 -25.92 -25.50
CA MET A 576 36.59 -26.81 -26.66
C MET A 576 37.31 -26.27 -27.89
N ILE A 577 37.24 -24.95 -28.13
CA ILE A 577 37.95 -24.28 -29.23
C ILE A 577 39.45 -24.44 -29.04
N SER A 578 40.01 -24.13 -27.86
CA SER A 578 41.44 -24.31 -27.57
C SER A 578 41.90 -25.77 -27.73
N ARG A 579 41.06 -26.75 -27.35
CA ARG A 579 41.36 -28.19 -27.58
C ARG A 579 41.33 -28.57 -29.07
N LEU A 580 40.48 -27.93 -29.87
CA LEU A 580 40.45 -28.13 -31.33
C LEU A 580 41.65 -27.46 -32.00
N GLU A 581 42.01 -26.25 -31.59
CA GLU A 581 43.20 -25.53 -32.06
C GLU A 581 44.49 -26.31 -31.77
N MET A 582 44.66 -26.82 -30.54
CA MET A 582 45.79 -27.71 -30.22
C MET A 582 45.84 -28.96 -31.14
N ARG A 583 44.68 -29.59 -31.40
CA ARG A 583 44.60 -30.77 -32.29
C ARG A 583 44.91 -30.46 -33.75
N MET A 584 44.62 -29.24 -34.22
CA MET A 584 45.02 -28.78 -35.55
C MET A 584 46.52 -28.44 -35.60
N GLY A 585 47.05 -27.82 -34.54
CA GLY A 585 48.49 -27.54 -34.40
C GLY A 585 49.37 -28.80 -34.40
N THR A 586 48.88 -29.92 -33.87
CA THR A 586 49.56 -31.23 -33.90
C THR A 586 49.44 -32.01 -35.22
N LYS A 587 48.93 -31.37 -36.30
CA LYS A 587 48.80 -31.99 -37.65
C LYS A 587 49.61 -31.27 -38.74
N LEU A 588 50.48 -30.34 -38.33
CA LEU A 588 51.59 -29.80 -39.11
C LEU A 588 52.90 -30.34 -38.53
#